data_AF-A0A7R9ULT8-F1
#
_entry.id   AF-A0A7R9ULT8-F1
#
_cell.length_a   1.000
_cell.length_b   1.000
_cell.length_c   1.000
_cell.angle_alpha   90.00
_cell.angle_beta   90.00
_cell.angle_gamma   90.00
#
_symmetry.space_group_name_H-M   'P 1'
#
loop_
_entity.id
_entity.type
_entity.pdbx_description
1 polymer ?
#
loop_
_entity_poly.entity_id
_entity_poly.type
_entity_poly.pdbx_seq_one_letter_code
_entity_poly.pdbx_strand_id
1 'polypeptide(L)'
;LGGPELAGGCGCAYPEFVGDEVVSRSNAIVQRLTRAAFAAPGWSREWLGTLPMYAACRVGGARVSIVHGDPRALAGWALSAELFSEPKVRAWLEQADADIFASTHTCVTHARLVDRGPARPLGAVFNNGAAGMPCFDGELWGVMTRVSTDWARAPPDSIFGVALRELGVRVDAIRVRYSAHAWQRTWEGWWPEGSAARQGYGARMTRGLRDWTVERAFATTGDALREVRPAAPPAGRGGEQERARHSL
;
A
#
# COMPACT_ATOMS: atom_id res chain seq x y z
N LEU A 1 -12.62 11.71 14.05
CA LEU A 1 -13.01 11.44 12.64
C LEU A 1 -14.31 12.19 12.34
N GLY A 2 -14.26 13.19 11.45
CA GLY A 2 -15.44 13.89 10.93
C GLY A 2 -16.15 14.84 11.91
N GLY A 3 -15.42 15.81 12.45
CA GLY A 3 -16.04 17.01 13.02
C GLY A 3 -16.55 17.97 11.92
N PRO A 4 -17.27 19.03 12.28
CA PRO A 4 -17.80 20.04 11.34
C PRO A 4 -16.74 20.71 10.43
N GLU A 5 -15.44 20.47 10.66
CA GLU A 5 -14.33 20.84 9.78
C GLU A 5 -14.30 20.09 8.43
N LEU A 6 -15.06 19.01 8.22
CA LEU A 6 -15.22 18.40 6.88
C LEU A 6 -16.00 19.29 5.89
N ALA A 7 -16.46 20.47 6.32
CA ALA A 7 -16.97 21.50 5.42
C ALA A 7 -15.91 22.00 4.40
N GLY A 8 -14.62 21.68 4.58
CA GLY A 8 -13.51 22.17 3.74
C GLY A 8 -12.95 21.22 2.66
N GLY A 9 -13.43 19.98 2.52
CA GLY A 9 -12.96 19.03 1.49
C GLY A 9 -12.65 17.62 2.03
N CYS A 10 -12.02 16.78 1.21
CA CYS A 10 -11.73 15.37 1.50
C CYS A 10 -10.72 15.15 2.64
N GLY A 11 -9.96 16.18 3.02
CA GLY A 11 -8.91 16.07 4.03
C GLY A 11 -7.70 15.26 3.58
N CYS A 12 -7.56 14.95 2.29
CA CYS A 12 -6.46 14.14 1.74
C CYS A 12 -5.15 14.90 1.53
N ALA A 13 -5.06 16.17 1.93
CA ALA A 13 -3.86 17.04 1.83
C ALA A 13 -3.08 16.87 0.51
N TYR A 14 -3.80 16.85 -0.62
CA TYR A 14 -3.23 16.59 -1.94
C TYR A 14 -2.11 17.60 -2.26
N PRO A 15 -0.95 17.13 -2.77
CA PRO A 15 0.09 18.01 -3.29
C PRO A 15 -0.37 18.78 -4.54
N GLU A 16 0.32 19.88 -4.86
CA GLU A 16 -0.02 20.78 -5.99
C GLU A 16 -0.06 20.09 -7.36
N PHE A 17 0.66 18.99 -7.55
CA PHE A 17 0.65 18.24 -8.82
C PHE A 17 -0.65 17.46 -9.06
N VAL A 18 -1.50 17.31 -8.04
CA VAL A 18 -2.78 16.60 -8.17
C VAL A 18 -3.83 17.55 -8.71
N GLY A 19 -4.33 17.27 -9.91
CA GLY A 19 -5.30 18.14 -10.59
C GLY A 19 -6.65 18.27 -9.87
N ASP A 20 -7.28 19.43 -10.02
CA ASP A 20 -8.54 19.81 -9.35
C ASP A 20 -9.68 18.82 -9.56
N GLU A 21 -9.77 18.19 -10.73
CA GLU A 21 -10.79 17.18 -10.97
C GLU A 21 -10.65 15.96 -10.05
N VAL A 22 -9.42 15.55 -9.76
CA VAL A 22 -9.15 14.44 -8.83
C VAL A 22 -9.59 14.85 -7.42
N VAL A 23 -9.27 16.09 -7.02
CA VAL A 23 -9.68 16.66 -5.72
C VAL A 23 -11.20 16.73 -5.61
N SER A 24 -11.88 17.22 -6.64
CA SER A 24 -13.35 17.32 -6.70
C SER A 24 -14.02 15.94 -6.60
N ARG A 25 -13.52 14.95 -7.35
CA ARG A 25 -13.99 13.56 -7.25
C ARG A 25 -13.78 13.00 -5.84
N SER A 26 -12.61 13.22 -5.24
CA SER A 26 -12.30 12.80 -3.88
C SER A 26 -13.25 13.43 -2.85
N ASN A 27 -13.52 14.73 -2.97
CA ASN A 27 -14.48 15.44 -2.12
C ASN A 27 -15.88 14.79 -2.21
N ALA A 28 -16.36 14.49 -3.43
CA ALA A 28 -17.66 13.83 -3.62
C ALA A 28 -17.71 12.42 -3.02
N ILE A 29 -16.61 11.66 -3.11
CA ILE A 29 -16.46 10.33 -2.49
C ILE A 29 -16.54 10.45 -0.97
N VAL A 30 -15.75 11.33 -0.36
CA VAL A 30 -15.72 11.53 1.10
C VAL A 30 -17.07 12.04 1.62
N GLN A 31 -17.75 12.92 0.91
CA GLN A 31 -19.09 13.37 1.30
C GLN A 31 -20.07 12.20 1.33
N ARG A 32 -20.04 11.30 0.34
CA ARG A 32 -20.89 10.11 0.33
C ARG A 32 -20.53 9.13 1.45
N LEU A 33 -19.25 8.88 1.68
CA LEU A 33 -18.76 8.01 2.76
C LEU A 33 -19.14 8.58 4.13
N THR A 34 -19.04 9.90 4.32
CA THR A 34 -19.46 10.59 5.54
C THR A 34 -20.96 10.38 5.79
N ARG A 35 -21.81 10.58 4.78
CA ARG A 35 -23.25 10.29 4.90
C ARG A 35 -23.52 8.83 5.29
N ALA A 36 -22.82 7.89 4.68
CA ALA A 36 -22.93 6.47 5.02
C ALA A 36 -22.51 6.19 6.48
N ALA A 37 -21.43 6.81 6.95
CA ALA A 37 -20.95 6.68 8.33
C ALA A 37 -21.94 7.25 9.36
N PHE A 38 -22.64 8.34 9.03
CA PHE A 38 -23.68 8.90 9.91
C PHE A 38 -24.98 8.08 9.92
N ALA A 39 -25.27 7.36 8.84
CA ALA A 39 -26.40 6.43 8.77
C ALA A 39 -26.10 5.07 9.43
N ALA A 40 -24.83 4.72 9.61
CA ALA A 40 -24.41 3.51 10.31
C ALA A 40 -24.67 3.60 11.83
N PRO A 41 -24.72 2.46 12.54
CA PRO A 41 -24.85 2.47 13.99
C PRO A 41 -23.81 3.35 14.68
N GLY A 42 -24.23 4.13 15.68
CA GLY A 42 -23.38 5.13 16.36
C GLY A 42 -22.07 4.56 16.90
N TRP A 43 -22.12 3.33 17.44
CA TRP A 43 -20.96 2.63 17.98
C TRP A 43 -19.83 2.46 16.95
N SER A 44 -20.12 2.38 15.64
CA SER A 44 -19.08 2.22 14.63
C SER A 44 -18.21 3.47 14.53
N ARG A 45 -18.82 4.67 14.56
CA ARG A 45 -18.08 5.95 14.55
C ARG A 45 -17.35 6.19 15.85
N GLU A 46 -17.97 5.85 16.98
CA GLU A 46 -17.35 5.93 18.30
C GLU A 46 -16.09 5.07 18.34
N TRP A 47 -16.21 3.79 17.97
CA TRP A 47 -15.09 2.86 17.92
C TRP A 47 -13.98 3.34 16.99
N LEU A 48 -14.30 3.72 15.75
CA LEU A 48 -13.30 4.27 14.82
C LEU A 48 -12.59 5.51 15.37
N GLY A 49 -13.29 6.35 16.14
CA GLY A 49 -12.73 7.52 16.81
C GLY A 49 -11.73 7.20 17.92
N THR A 50 -11.73 5.96 18.44
CA THR A 50 -10.78 5.50 19.47
C THR A 50 -9.48 4.94 18.90
N LEU A 51 -9.42 4.70 17.60
CA LEU A 51 -8.24 4.08 16.99
C LEU A 51 -7.03 5.03 17.05
N PRO A 52 -5.84 4.51 17.36
CA PRO A 52 -4.66 5.34 17.46
C PRO A 52 -4.25 5.86 16.08
N MET A 53 -3.77 7.10 16.02
CA MET A 53 -3.35 7.76 14.78
C MET A 53 -2.04 7.17 14.21
N TYR A 54 -1.25 6.53 15.07
CA TYR A 54 -0.04 5.79 14.74
C TYR A 54 0.11 4.62 15.72
N ALA A 55 0.87 3.60 15.34
CA ALA A 55 1.25 2.52 16.24
C ALA A 55 2.75 2.27 16.13
N ALA A 56 3.36 1.76 17.20
CA ALA A 56 4.75 1.32 17.19
C ALA A 56 4.82 -0.08 17.79
N CYS A 57 5.61 -0.95 17.17
CA CYS A 57 5.83 -2.29 17.66
C CYS A 57 7.27 -2.75 17.43
N ARG A 58 7.62 -3.88 18.03
CA ARG A 58 8.91 -4.56 17.79
C ARG A 58 8.66 -5.90 17.12
N VAL A 59 9.46 -6.19 16.11
CA VAL A 59 9.53 -7.51 15.46
C VAL A 59 11.00 -7.87 15.37
N GLY A 60 11.42 -8.97 16.00
CA GLY A 60 12.85 -9.25 16.17
C GLY A 60 13.58 -8.07 16.83
N GLY A 61 14.71 -7.66 16.25
CA GLY A 61 15.44 -6.46 16.68
C GLY A 61 14.87 -5.15 16.14
N ALA A 62 13.95 -5.18 15.17
CA ALA A 62 13.47 -3.99 14.49
C ALA A 62 12.34 -3.27 15.24
N ARG A 63 12.41 -1.94 15.26
CA ARG A 63 11.34 -1.04 15.70
C ARG A 63 10.55 -0.57 14.50
N VAL A 64 9.27 -0.93 14.46
CA VAL A 64 8.38 -0.63 13.35
C VAL A 64 7.42 0.47 13.77
N SER A 65 7.46 1.59 13.06
CA SER A 65 6.49 2.68 13.18
C SER A 65 5.46 2.55 12.07
N ILE A 66 4.19 2.47 12.46
CA ILE A 66 3.03 2.28 11.58
C ILE A 66 2.25 3.60 11.55
N VAL A 67 2.14 4.18 10.36
CA VAL A 67 1.46 5.46 10.12
C VAL A 67 0.49 5.34 8.93
N HIS A 68 -0.57 6.15 8.89
CA HIS A 68 -1.42 6.18 7.69
C HIS A 68 -0.71 6.91 6.54
N GLY A 69 -0.43 8.20 6.69
CA GLY A 69 0.28 9.04 5.72
C GLY A 69 1.77 9.12 6.01
N ASP A 70 2.17 10.13 6.79
CA ASP A 70 3.56 10.32 7.20
C ASP A 70 3.67 10.64 8.71
N PRO A 71 4.89 10.73 9.28
CA PRO A 71 5.09 10.97 10.71
C PRO A 71 4.57 12.32 11.24
N ARG A 72 4.15 13.24 10.36
CA ARG A 72 3.70 14.59 10.72
C ARG A 72 2.19 14.76 10.54
N ALA A 73 1.57 14.05 9.60
CA ALA A 73 0.14 14.14 9.34
C ALA A 73 -0.47 12.81 8.91
N LEU A 74 -1.70 12.55 9.38
CA LEU A 74 -2.46 11.36 8.99
C LEU A 74 -2.66 11.28 7.47
N ALA A 75 -2.93 12.41 6.82
CA ALA A 75 -3.05 12.54 5.37
C ALA A 75 -1.76 13.08 4.72
N GLY A 76 -0.62 12.93 5.37
CA GLY A 76 0.65 13.42 4.86
C GLY A 76 1.17 12.59 3.68
N TRP A 77 1.86 13.26 2.74
CA TRP A 77 2.35 12.66 1.50
C TRP A 77 3.87 12.50 1.46
N ALA A 78 4.61 12.86 2.51
CA ALA A 78 6.07 12.82 2.45
C ALA A 78 6.66 11.40 2.35
N LEU A 79 5.86 10.36 2.63
CA LEU A 79 6.19 8.96 2.39
C LEU A 79 5.58 8.42 1.07
N SER A 80 5.09 9.28 0.18
CA SER A 80 4.65 8.88 -1.17
C SER A 80 5.86 8.50 -2.04
N ALA A 81 5.61 7.78 -3.14
CA ALA A 81 6.69 7.43 -4.07
C ALA A 81 7.24 8.68 -4.79
N GLU A 82 6.38 9.67 -5.01
CA GLU A 82 6.64 10.91 -5.75
C GLU A 82 7.40 11.95 -4.91
N LEU A 83 7.13 12.02 -3.59
CA LEU A 83 7.71 13.02 -2.70
C LEU A 83 8.79 12.46 -1.76
N PHE A 84 9.17 11.20 -1.94
CA PHE A 84 10.16 10.55 -1.10
C PHE A 84 11.48 11.32 -1.08
N SER A 85 12.00 11.56 0.12
CA SER A 85 13.28 12.23 0.33
C SER A 85 14.08 11.48 1.39
N GLU A 86 15.17 10.83 0.99
CA GLU A 86 15.98 10.01 1.89
C GLU A 86 16.51 10.81 3.11
N PRO A 87 17.06 12.04 2.97
CA PRO A 87 17.52 12.80 4.14
C PRO A 87 16.40 13.11 5.15
N LYS A 88 15.21 13.45 4.66
CA LYS A 88 14.04 13.73 5.51
C LYS A 88 13.61 12.47 6.26
N VAL A 89 13.50 11.35 5.55
CA VAL A 89 13.09 10.07 6.12
C VAL A 89 14.15 9.54 7.10
N ARG A 90 15.43 9.68 6.79
CA ARG A 90 16.56 9.35 7.68
C ARG A 90 16.40 10.08 9.02
N ALA A 91 16.18 11.39 8.98
CA ALA A 91 15.95 12.20 10.18
C ALA A 91 14.69 11.75 10.96
N TRP A 92 13.62 11.36 10.28
CA TRP A 92 12.42 10.85 10.95
C TRP A 92 12.60 9.47 11.57
N LEU A 93 13.36 8.57 10.93
CA LEU A 93 13.70 7.27 11.52
C LEU A 93 14.54 7.44 12.78
N GLU A 94 15.43 8.42 12.81
CA GLU A 94 16.19 8.79 14.00
C GLU A 94 15.29 9.40 15.09
N GLN A 95 14.51 10.44 14.76
CA GLN A 95 13.63 11.13 15.71
C GLN A 95 12.57 10.20 16.34
N ALA A 96 11.99 9.31 15.54
CA ALA A 96 10.99 8.35 16.00
C ALA A 96 11.61 7.12 16.68
N ASP A 97 12.95 7.06 16.75
CA ASP A 97 13.68 5.89 17.20
C ASP A 97 13.19 4.60 16.51
N ALA A 98 12.99 4.67 15.19
CA ALA A 98 12.43 3.61 14.37
C ALA A 98 13.47 3.04 13.40
N ASP A 99 13.26 1.80 12.96
CA ASP A 99 14.07 1.16 11.93
C ASP A 99 13.27 1.00 10.63
N ILE A 100 11.95 0.86 10.74
CA ILE A 100 11.03 0.70 9.61
C ILE A 100 9.86 1.68 9.76
N PHE A 101 9.51 2.39 8.68
CA PHE A 101 8.16 2.97 8.52
C PHE A 101 7.30 2.06 7.65
N ALA A 102 6.17 1.61 8.19
CA ALA A 102 5.09 0.99 7.44
C ALA A 102 3.97 2.02 7.26
N SER A 103 3.63 2.33 6.01
CA SER A 103 2.75 3.45 5.64
C SER A 103 1.72 3.07 4.56
N THR A 104 0.72 3.93 4.38
CA THR A 104 -0.38 3.77 3.41
C THR A 104 -0.74 5.13 2.76
N HIS A 105 -2.01 5.54 2.85
CA HIS A 105 -2.58 6.80 2.38
C HIS A 105 -2.64 7.02 0.86
N THR A 106 -1.50 7.05 0.20
CA THR A 106 -1.38 7.48 -1.21
C THR A 106 -1.90 6.45 -2.20
N CYS A 107 -2.17 5.23 -1.72
CA CYS A 107 -2.60 4.09 -2.52
C CYS A 107 -1.61 3.72 -3.63
N VAL A 108 -0.34 4.14 -3.54
CA VAL A 108 0.73 3.74 -4.47
C VAL A 108 1.75 2.92 -3.70
N THR A 109 1.93 1.65 -4.09
CA THR A 109 2.86 0.75 -3.42
C THR A 109 4.29 1.12 -3.78
N HIS A 110 5.16 1.30 -2.79
CA HIS A 110 6.60 1.40 -2.99
C HIS A 110 7.38 1.00 -1.74
N ALA A 111 8.65 0.68 -1.90
CA ALA A 111 9.57 0.66 -0.78
C ALA A 111 10.93 1.27 -1.13
N ARG A 112 11.57 1.84 -0.12
CA ARG A 112 12.88 2.49 -0.22
C ARG A 112 13.73 2.06 0.97
N LEU A 113 14.99 1.78 0.69
CA LEU A 113 16.01 1.62 1.72
C LEU A 113 16.55 2.99 2.09
N VAL A 114 16.93 3.15 3.35
CA VAL A 114 17.46 4.40 3.88
C VAL A 114 18.76 4.06 4.59
N ASP A 115 19.88 4.57 4.07
CA ASP A 115 21.11 4.55 4.83
C ASP A 115 20.93 5.41 6.09
N ARG A 116 21.27 4.85 7.25
CA ARG A 116 21.09 5.48 8.55
C ARG A 116 22.43 5.73 9.25
N GLY A 117 23.53 5.54 8.55
CA GLY A 117 24.88 5.77 9.04
C GLY A 117 25.48 4.56 9.79
N PRO A 118 26.74 4.68 10.22
CA PRO A 118 27.55 3.52 10.63
C PRO A 118 27.05 2.75 11.86
N ALA A 119 26.28 3.39 12.75
CA ALA A 119 25.76 2.76 13.97
C ALA A 119 24.50 1.90 13.75
N ARG A 120 23.69 2.24 12.73
CA ARG A 120 22.50 1.49 12.31
C ARG A 120 22.46 1.61 10.79
N PRO A 121 23.05 0.69 10.02
CA PRO A 121 23.37 0.96 8.62
C PRO A 121 22.14 1.08 7.73
N LEU A 122 21.06 0.34 8.00
CA LEU A 122 19.93 0.26 7.08
C LEU A 122 18.58 0.37 7.79
N GLY A 123 17.78 1.34 7.35
CA GLY A 123 16.35 1.42 7.61
C GLY A 123 15.53 1.20 6.34
N ALA A 124 14.22 1.10 6.50
CA ALA A 124 13.32 0.92 5.36
C ALA A 124 12.01 1.70 5.50
N VAL A 125 11.47 2.15 4.37
CA VAL A 125 10.11 2.63 4.25
C VAL A 125 9.37 1.69 3.32
N PHE A 126 8.21 1.20 3.76
CA PHE A 126 7.27 0.46 2.94
C PHE A 126 5.94 1.20 2.95
N ASN A 127 5.52 1.70 1.80
CA ASN A 127 4.15 2.11 1.58
C ASN A 127 3.44 0.95 0.87
N ASN A 128 2.48 0.30 1.53
CA ASN A 128 1.80 -0.85 0.93
C ASN A 128 0.70 -0.46 -0.07
N GLY A 129 0.50 0.83 -0.36
CA GLY A 129 -0.57 1.28 -1.22
C GLY A 129 -1.95 0.91 -0.65
N ALA A 130 -2.61 -0.08 -1.27
CA ALA A 130 -3.97 -0.49 -0.93
C ALA A 130 -4.14 -2.02 -0.89
N ALA A 131 -4.80 -2.53 0.15
CA ALA A 131 -5.13 -3.95 0.27
C ALA A 131 -6.36 -4.35 -0.55
N GLY A 132 -7.31 -3.42 -0.76
CA GLY A 132 -8.55 -3.64 -1.50
C GLY A 132 -8.59 -2.99 -2.88
N MET A 133 -7.49 -2.44 -3.37
CA MET A 133 -7.39 -1.91 -4.73
C MET A 133 -6.11 -2.41 -5.38
N PRO A 134 -6.14 -2.75 -6.68
CA PRO A 134 -4.94 -3.15 -7.40
C PRO A 134 -3.81 -2.13 -7.32
N CYS A 135 -2.59 -2.55 -7.06
CA CYS A 135 -1.45 -1.64 -6.86
C CYS A 135 -0.44 -1.58 -8.02
N PHE A 136 -0.57 -2.47 -9.01
CA PHE A 136 0.35 -2.59 -10.14
C PHE A 136 -0.41 -2.71 -11.45
N ASP A 137 0.24 -2.39 -12.56
CA ASP A 137 -0.31 -2.51 -13.90
C ASP A 137 -0.56 -3.98 -14.27
N GLY A 138 -1.72 -4.27 -14.85
CA GLY A 138 -2.13 -5.61 -15.26
C GLY A 138 -2.50 -6.56 -14.12
N GLU A 139 -2.26 -6.17 -12.87
CA GLU A 139 -2.50 -7.00 -11.69
C GLU A 139 -3.80 -6.60 -11.00
N LEU A 140 -4.48 -7.55 -10.34
CA LEU A 140 -5.79 -7.34 -9.71
C LEU A 140 -5.83 -7.65 -8.21
N TRP A 141 -4.67 -7.84 -7.59
CA TRP A 141 -4.52 -8.07 -6.16
C TRP A 141 -4.04 -6.80 -5.44
N GLY A 142 -4.37 -6.70 -4.15
CA GLY A 142 -3.88 -5.63 -3.28
C GLY A 142 -2.55 -5.96 -2.64
N VAL A 143 -2.04 -5.06 -1.79
CA VAL A 143 -0.73 -5.23 -1.13
C VAL A 143 -0.82 -4.94 0.36
N MET A 144 -0.07 -5.70 1.15
CA MET A 144 0.19 -5.42 2.57
C MET A 144 1.69 -5.51 2.85
N THR A 145 2.16 -4.79 3.88
CA THR A 145 3.53 -4.93 4.39
C THR A 145 3.59 -6.04 5.43
N ARG A 146 4.50 -6.99 5.24
CA ARG A 146 4.83 -8.05 6.22
C ARG A 146 6.21 -7.77 6.81
N VAL A 147 6.31 -7.78 8.14
CA VAL A 147 7.60 -7.78 8.86
C VAL A 147 7.71 -9.09 9.63
N SER A 148 8.82 -9.81 9.49
CA SER A 148 8.96 -11.18 10.01
C SER A 148 10.37 -11.47 10.51
N THR A 149 10.47 -12.28 11.57
CA THR A 149 11.73 -12.82 12.10
C THR A 149 12.28 -14.00 11.29
N ASP A 150 11.48 -14.67 10.45
CA ASP A 150 11.99 -15.53 9.38
C ASP A 150 12.59 -14.65 8.28
N TRP A 151 13.79 -14.15 8.53
CA TRP A 151 14.45 -13.16 7.69
C TRP A 151 15.14 -13.78 6.48
N ALA A 152 15.49 -15.06 6.57
CA ALA A 152 16.25 -15.79 5.56
C ALA A 152 15.39 -16.22 4.36
N ARG A 153 14.06 -16.28 4.51
CA ARG A 153 13.15 -16.77 3.47
C ARG A 153 12.08 -15.76 3.14
N ALA A 154 11.95 -15.45 1.85
CA ALA A 154 10.80 -14.71 1.34
C ALA A 154 9.55 -15.62 1.35
N PRO A 155 8.37 -15.13 1.77
CA PRO A 155 7.13 -15.88 1.68
C PRO A 155 6.71 -16.05 0.20
N PRO A 156 5.92 -17.08 -0.15
CA PRO A 156 5.48 -17.32 -1.52
C PRO A 156 4.76 -16.13 -2.18
N ASP A 157 4.04 -15.33 -1.39
CA ASP A 157 3.31 -14.15 -1.86
C ASP A 157 4.14 -12.86 -1.89
N SER A 158 5.44 -12.92 -1.58
CA SER A 158 6.34 -11.79 -1.72
C SER A 158 6.37 -11.29 -3.17
N ILE A 159 6.20 -9.97 -3.32
CA ILE A 159 6.37 -9.25 -4.58
C ILE A 159 7.82 -8.75 -4.64
N PHE A 160 8.23 -8.06 -3.58
CA PHE A 160 9.59 -7.63 -3.31
C PHE A 160 9.78 -7.49 -1.80
N GLY A 161 11.03 -7.52 -1.34
CA GLY A 161 11.34 -7.32 0.06
C GLY A 161 12.84 -7.36 0.36
N VAL A 162 13.20 -6.91 1.55
CA VAL A 162 14.58 -6.76 2.02
C VAL A 162 14.77 -7.48 3.34
N ALA A 163 15.92 -8.15 3.50
CA ALA A 163 16.37 -8.63 4.81
C ALA A 163 17.21 -7.54 5.49
N LEU A 164 16.79 -7.11 6.68
CA LEU A 164 17.56 -6.27 7.59
C LEU A 164 18.26 -7.20 8.59
N ARG A 165 19.39 -7.77 8.16
CA ARG A 165 20.04 -8.92 8.83
C ARG A 165 20.51 -8.58 10.23
N GLU A 166 21.00 -7.36 10.44
CA GLU A 166 21.45 -6.84 11.73
C GLU A 166 20.30 -6.75 12.74
N LEU A 167 19.06 -6.60 12.25
CA LEU A 167 17.85 -6.57 13.07
C LEU A 167 17.15 -7.94 13.13
N GLY A 168 17.66 -8.94 12.42
CA GLY A 168 17.08 -10.28 12.34
C GLY A 168 15.67 -10.30 11.76
N VAL A 169 15.34 -9.40 10.83
CA VAL A 169 14.02 -9.34 10.19
C VAL A 169 14.07 -9.24 8.68
N ARG A 170 12.99 -9.63 8.03
CA ARG A 170 12.68 -9.33 6.63
C ARG A 170 11.39 -8.53 6.53
N VAL A 171 11.40 -7.56 5.63
CA VAL A 171 10.24 -6.73 5.29
C VAL A 171 9.86 -6.99 3.84
N ASP A 172 8.61 -7.39 3.60
CA ASP A 172 8.09 -7.72 2.29
C ASP A 172 6.83 -6.90 1.97
N ALA A 173 6.70 -6.48 0.73
CA ALA A 173 5.40 -6.20 0.13
C ALA A 173 4.84 -7.54 -0.36
N ILE A 174 3.73 -7.99 0.24
CA ILE A 174 3.10 -9.26 -0.11
C ILE A 174 1.73 -9.05 -0.75
N ARG A 175 1.35 -9.97 -1.65
CA ARG A 175 0.06 -9.95 -2.33
C ARG A 175 -1.09 -10.22 -1.36
N VAL A 176 -2.13 -9.41 -1.44
CA VAL A 176 -3.45 -9.66 -0.84
C VAL A 176 -4.34 -10.24 -1.93
N ARG A 177 -4.51 -11.56 -1.91
CA ARG A 177 -5.36 -12.27 -2.89
C ARG A 177 -6.82 -12.24 -2.44
N TYR A 178 -7.69 -11.86 -3.36
CA TYR A 178 -9.14 -11.94 -3.22
C TYR A 178 -9.74 -12.34 -4.57
N SER A 179 -11.00 -12.75 -4.59
CA SER A 179 -11.72 -12.96 -5.86
C SER A 179 -11.94 -11.61 -6.53
N ALA A 180 -11.10 -11.26 -7.52
CA ALA A 180 -11.15 -9.96 -8.19
C ALA A 180 -12.53 -9.68 -8.78
N HIS A 181 -13.15 -10.69 -9.42
CA HIS A 181 -14.49 -10.56 -10.00
C HIS A 181 -15.57 -10.35 -8.93
N ALA A 182 -15.54 -11.09 -7.82
CA ALA A 182 -16.53 -10.90 -6.75
C ALA A 182 -16.35 -9.55 -6.04
N TRP A 183 -15.10 -9.14 -5.85
CA TRP A 183 -14.77 -7.85 -5.27
C TRP A 183 -15.21 -6.70 -6.16
N GLN A 184 -14.94 -6.77 -7.47
CA GLN A 184 -15.39 -5.79 -8.44
C GLN A 184 -16.92 -5.65 -8.44
N ARG A 185 -17.68 -6.75 -8.47
CA ARG A 185 -19.16 -6.68 -8.39
C ARG A 185 -19.65 -5.98 -7.13
N THR A 186 -19.03 -6.28 -5.98
CA THR A 186 -19.37 -5.63 -4.70
C THR A 186 -19.08 -4.14 -4.76
N TRP A 187 -17.89 -3.78 -5.25
CA TRP A 187 -17.46 -2.39 -5.38
C TRP A 187 -18.35 -1.60 -6.36
N GLU A 188 -18.76 -2.18 -7.48
CA GLU A 188 -19.68 -1.58 -8.45
C GLU A 188 -21.09 -1.40 -7.87
N GLY A 189 -21.53 -2.28 -6.96
CA GLY A 189 -22.77 -2.10 -6.21
C GLY A 189 -22.73 -0.88 -5.27
N TRP A 190 -21.57 -0.58 -4.68
CA TRP A 190 -21.38 0.63 -3.87
C TRP A 190 -21.18 1.88 -4.73
N TRP A 191 -20.46 1.74 -5.84
CA TRP A 191 -20.04 2.81 -6.73
C TRP A 191 -20.54 2.55 -8.15
N PRO A 192 -21.85 2.75 -8.40
CA PRO A 192 -22.44 2.53 -9.70
C PRO A 192 -21.90 3.51 -10.75
N GLU A 193 -22.25 3.25 -12.00
CA GLU A 193 -21.87 4.07 -13.15
C GLU A 193 -22.26 5.55 -12.94
N GLY A 194 -21.38 6.45 -13.37
CA GLY A 194 -21.53 7.90 -13.13
C GLY A 194 -21.09 8.38 -11.73
N SER A 195 -20.84 7.50 -10.75
CA SER A 195 -20.33 7.93 -9.44
C SER A 195 -18.87 8.41 -9.50
N ALA A 196 -18.48 9.33 -8.60
CA ALA A 196 -17.13 9.89 -8.57
C ALA A 196 -16.03 8.82 -8.37
N ALA A 197 -16.28 7.78 -7.55
CA ALA A 197 -15.35 6.67 -7.38
C ALA A 197 -15.27 5.79 -8.64
N ARG A 198 -16.38 5.59 -9.36
CA ARG A 198 -16.37 4.86 -10.63
C ARG A 198 -15.50 5.57 -11.66
N GLN A 199 -15.64 6.89 -11.77
CA GLN A 199 -14.83 7.72 -12.66
C GLN A 199 -13.34 7.73 -12.26
N GLY A 200 -13.05 7.83 -10.96
CA GLY A 200 -11.66 7.94 -10.47
C GLY A 200 -10.89 6.61 -10.40
N TYR A 201 -11.57 5.51 -10.05
CA TYR A 201 -10.91 4.23 -9.75
C TYR A 201 -11.39 3.06 -10.62
N GLY A 202 -12.42 3.20 -11.45
CA GLY A 202 -13.00 2.07 -12.20
C GLY A 202 -12.00 1.38 -13.12
N ALA A 203 -11.16 2.14 -13.83
CA ALA A 203 -10.08 1.58 -14.64
C ALA A 203 -9.07 0.82 -13.77
N ARG A 204 -8.74 1.35 -12.59
CA ARG A 204 -7.81 0.72 -11.65
C ARG A 204 -8.34 -0.61 -11.12
N MET A 205 -9.63 -0.68 -10.81
CA MET A 205 -10.29 -1.92 -10.34
C MET A 205 -10.32 -3.04 -11.39
N THR A 206 -10.22 -2.70 -12.67
CA THR A 206 -10.35 -3.65 -13.79
C THR A 206 -9.04 -3.97 -14.49
N ARG A 207 -8.04 -3.07 -14.43
CA ARG A 207 -6.78 -3.19 -15.17
C ARG A 207 -5.53 -3.05 -14.33
N GLY A 208 -5.65 -2.70 -13.04
CA GLY A 208 -4.48 -2.38 -12.24
C GLY A 208 -4.13 -0.89 -12.21
N LEU A 209 -3.10 -0.54 -11.44
CA LEU A 209 -2.57 0.83 -11.42
C LEU A 209 -1.67 1.03 -12.65
N ARG A 210 -2.21 1.70 -13.66
CA ARG A 210 -1.53 1.92 -14.95
C ARG A 210 -0.15 2.54 -14.78
N ASP A 211 0.81 2.08 -15.58
CA ASP A 211 2.18 2.58 -15.64
C ASP A 211 2.97 2.40 -14.32
N TRP A 212 2.47 1.60 -13.38
CA TRP A 212 3.15 1.30 -12.11
C TRP A 212 3.54 -0.18 -12.03
N THR A 213 4.84 -0.45 -12.19
CA THR A 213 5.38 -1.82 -12.20
C THR A 213 6.09 -2.16 -10.89
N VAL A 214 6.40 -3.44 -10.69
CA VAL A 214 7.16 -3.93 -9.52
C VAL A 214 8.53 -3.25 -9.44
N GLU A 215 9.19 -3.06 -10.57
CA GLU A 215 10.51 -2.42 -10.68
C GLU A 215 10.46 -0.94 -10.25
N ARG A 216 9.39 -0.22 -10.63
CA ARG A 216 9.20 1.18 -10.21
C ARG A 216 8.90 1.30 -8.71
N ALA A 217 8.12 0.35 -8.17
CA ALA A 217 7.78 0.32 -6.76
C ALA A 217 9.00 0.03 -5.88
N PHE A 218 9.94 -0.79 -6.36
CA PHE A 218 11.13 -1.17 -5.61
C PHE A 218 12.41 -0.76 -6.35
N ALA A 219 12.72 0.53 -6.30
CA ALA A 219 14.00 1.07 -6.76
C ALA A 219 14.93 1.28 -5.57
N THR A 220 16.06 0.56 -5.54
CA THR A 220 17.14 0.80 -4.58
C THR A 220 18.01 1.96 -5.06
N THR A 221 18.29 2.91 -4.18
CA THR A 221 19.46 3.78 -4.32
C THR A 221 20.70 2.95 -3.95
N GLY A 222 21.58 2.66 -4.91
CA GLY A 222 22.85 1.95 -4.68
C GLY A 222 22.79 0.41 -4.67
N ASP A 223 23.97 -0.23 -4.60
CA ASP A 223 24.33 -1.65 -4.85
C ASP A 223 23.58 -2.75 -4.06
N ALA A 224 22.48 -2.42 -3.37
CA ALA A 224 21.71 -3.33 -2.52
C ALA A 224 20.82 -4.34 -3.29
N LEU A 225 20.98 -4.48 -4.60
CA LEU A 225 20.18 -5.38 -5.45
C LEU A 225 20.53 -6.87 -5.31
N ARG A 226 21.55 -7.26 -4.53
CA ARG A 226 22.08 -8.63 -4.60
C ARG A 226 21.17 -9.75 -4.07
N GLU A 227 20.00 -9.47 -3.49
CA GLU A 227 19.10 -10.53 -2.98
C GLU A 227 17.59 -10.34 -3.26
N VAL A 228 17.21 -9.62 -4.31
CA VAL A 228 15.80 -9.58 -4.75
C VAL A 228 15.64 -10.35 -6.05
N ARG A 229 15.25 -11.63 -5.95
CA ARG A 229 14.70 -12.37 -7.09
C ARG A 229 13.18 -12.20 -7.07
N PRO A 230 12.54 -11.71 -8.15
CA PRO A 230 11.11 -11.88 -8.30
C PRO A 230 10.79 -13.37 -8.27
N ALA A 231 9.76 -13.76 -7.50
CA ALA A 231 9.23 -15.11 -7.58
C ALA A 231 8.74 -15.35 -9.00
N ALA A 232 9.25 -16.40 -9.66
CA ALA A 232 8.75 -16.81 -10.96
C ALA A 232 7.23 -17.04 -10.85
N PRO A 233 6.43 -16.62 -11.85
CA PRO A 233 5.02 -16.95 -11.87
C PRO A 233 4.87 -18.48 -11.76
N PRO A 234 3.86 -18.99 -11.03
CA PRO A 234 3.60 -20.42 -11.03
C PRO A 234 3.43 -20.88 -12.48
N ALA A 235 4.18 -21.91 -12.88
CA ALA A 235 4.06 -22.50 -14.20
C ALA A 235 2.58 -22.78 -14.45
N GLY A 236 2.00 -22.06 -15.43
CA GLY A 236 0.67 -22.37 -15.91
C GLY A 236 0.65 -23.85 -16.23
N ARG A 237 -0.31 -24.59 -15.68
CA ARG A 237 -0.59 -25.94 -16.15
C ARG A 237 -0.90 -25.79 -17.64
N GLY A 238 0.09 -26.07 -18.47
CA GLY A 238 -0.09 -26.19 -19.90
C GLY A 238 -1.23 -27.17 -20.10
N GLY A 239 -2.24 -26.75 -20.85
CA GLY A 239 -3.28 -27.63 -21.34
C GLY A 239 -2.59 -28.75 -22.11
N GLU A 240 -2.50 -29.91 -21.48
CA GLU A 240 -2.15 -31.15 -22.14
C GLU A 240 -3.24 -31.38 -23.19
N GLN A 241 -2.81 -31.33 -24.45
CA GLN A 241 -3.60 -31.76 -25.59
C GLN A 241 -3.88 -33.25 -25.43
N GLU A 242 -5.08 -33.61 -24.98
CA GLU A 242 -5.54 -34.98 -25.10
C GLU A 242 -6.07 -35.21 -26.52
N ARG A 243 -5.14 -35.57 -27.41
CA ARG A 243 -5.44 -36.32 -28.63
C ARG A 243 -5.63 -37.79 -28.25
N ALA A 244 -6.87 -38.28 -28.26
CA ALA A 244 -7.19 -39.70 -28.43
C ALA A 244 -8.46 -39.80 -29.29
N ARG A 245 -8.30 -39.94 -30.62
CA ARG A 245 -8.38 -41.20 -31.39
C ARG A 245 -9.81 -41.71 -31.60
N HIS A 246 -10.22 -41.63 -32.87
CA HIS A 246 -11.27 -42.44 -33.48
C HIS A 246 -11.22 -43.91 -33.06
N SER A 247 -12.37 -44.49 -32.71
CA SER A 247 -12.94 -45.68 -33.38
C SER A 247 -14.33 -46.03 -32.82
N LEU A 248 -15.22 -46.34 -33.77
CA LEU A 248 -16.62 -46.80 -33.70
C LEU A 248 -17.69 -45.71 -33.51
#